data_AF-A0A3D3WHY9-F1
#
_entry.id   AF-A0A3D3WHY9-F1
#
_cell.length_a   1.000
_cell.length_b   1.000
_cell.length_c   1.000
_cell.angle_alpha   90.00
_cell.angle_beta   90.00
_cell.angle_gamma   90.00
#
_symmetry.space_group_name_H-M   'P 1'
#
loop_
_entity.id
_entity.type
_entity.pdbx_description
1 polymer ?
#
loop_
_entity_poly.entity_id
_entity_poly.type
_entity_poly.pdbx_seq_one_letter_code
_entity_poly.pdbx_strand_id
1 'polypeptide(L)'
;MRETLDVDLYANEHANMDSLPFRYGFQFPSNTVMTLYNICDLEQQSNDRVKLTASFIDIDGNEQSGTFILMKKSSPLLKVVTIWLNDKKDEFYLSELMKNLRKDKKIRVSDLIDLHPRYRSGELVTMSALFDALIMKKEVNLTERDSVIEEKIKNKYEDQIRSLHSENLRVTNIAQIAIKGLNERDNIIKQQETEIKDKENKYNLLVTEFEEYKKENQRAGRDRTISVATLSEETTLQAVNRNIIHRGSSCTELVFSNGKRKYMKISTFDPNLSITSKAERLINKQVRTTCWDPVNEPGKWSRQGYFRGIYEVETNRGL
;
A
#
# COMPACT_ATOMS: atom_id res chain seq x y z
N MET A 1 -17.91 0.02 37.64
CA MET A 1 -19.14 0.72 37.17
C MET A 1 -19.72 -0.14 36.06
N ARG A 2 -21.00 -0.52 36.13
CA ARG A 2 -21.65 -1.16 34.98
C ARG A 2 -21.82 -0.07 33.93
N GLU A 3 -21.18 -0.22 32.77
CA GLU A 3 -21.36 0.71 31.67
C GLU A 3 -22.81 0.62 31.20
N THR A 4 -23.51 1.75 31.24
CA THR A 4 -24.87 1.91 30.75
C THR A 4 -24.85 2.88 29.57
N LEU A 5 -25.65 2.62 28.55
CA LEU A 5 -25.73 3.45 27.34
C LEU A 5 -27.19 3.75 27.01
N ASP A 6 -27.54 5.03 26.97
CA ASP A 6 -28.86 5.48 26.54
C ASP A 6 -28.91 5.59 25.01
N VAL A 7 -29.96 5.00 24.41
CA VAL A 7 -30.16 4.95 22.96
C VAL A 7 -31.57 5.40 22.57
N ASP A 8 -31.67 6.08 21.43
CA ASP A 8 -32.94 6.51 20.84
C ASP A 8 -33.62 5.34 20.13
N LEU A 9 -34.84 5.00 20.56
CA LEU A 9 -35.74 4.09 19.85
C LEU A 9 -36.93 4.87 19.27
N TYR A 10 -37.00 4.95 17.95
CA TYR A 10 -38.09 5.66 17.26
C TYR A 10 -39.28 4.73 16.98
N ALA A 11 -40.48 5.20 17.32
CA ALA A 11 -41.70 4.40 17.29
C ALA A 11 -42.03 3.83 15.90
N ASN A 12 -41.82 4.63 14.85
CA ASN A 12 -42.23 4.31 13.47
C ASN A 12 -41.11 3.68 12.62
N GLU A 13 -40.01 3.26 13.25
CA GLU A 13 -38.83 2.75 12.55
C GLU A 13 -38.64 1.24 12.73
N HIS A 14 -37.72 0.68 11.95
CA HIS A 14 -37.51 -0.75 11.81
C HIS A 14 -37.33 -1.49 13.15
N ALA A 15 -36.49 -0.97 14.05
CA ALA A 15 -36.27 -1.57 15.36
C ALA A 15 -37.57 -1.78 16.16
N ASN A 16 -38.47 -0.79 16.16
CA ASN A 16 -39.71 -0.84 16.94
C ASN A 16 -40.89 -1.47 16.18
N MET A 17 -40.91 -1.38 14.85
CA MET A 17 -42.02 -1.84 14.01
C MET A 17 -41.85 -3.26 13.49
N ASP A 18 -40.62 -3.75 13.40
CA ASP A 18 -40.29 -5.04 12.81
C ASP A 18 -39.52 -5.92 13.80
N SER A 19 -38.43 -5.39 14.37
CA SER A 19 -37.50 -6.19 15.17
C SER A 19 -38.05 -6.58 16.55
N LEU A 20 -38.44 -5.60 17.38
CA LEU A 20 -39.03 -5.88 18.69
C LEU A 20 -40.30 -6.73 18.61
N PRO A 21 -41.25 -6.46 17.69
CA PRO A 21 -42.46 -7.26 17.54
C PRO A 21 -42.19 -8.72 17.25
N PHE A 22 -41.29 -9.01 16.31
CA PHE A 22 -41.03 -10.37 15.88
C PHE A 22 -40.15 -11.14 16.87
N ARG A 23 -39.13 -10.49 17.45
CA ARG A 23 -38.15 -11.16 18.32
C ARG A 23 -38.49 -11.14 19.79
N TYR A 24 -39.27 -10.16 20.24
CA TYR A 24 -39.58 -9.99 21.66
C TYR A 24 -41.09 -9.90 21.94
N GLY A 25 -41.93 -9.83 20.89
CA GLY A 25 -43.38 -9.89 21.04
C GLY A 25 -44.04 -8.57 21.43
N PHE A 26 -43.32 -7.45 21.40
CA PHE A 26 -43.87 -6.15 21.77
C PHE A 26 -43.33 -5.01 20.90
N GLN A 27 -43.96 -3.83 21.03
CA GLN A 27 -43.48 -2.56 20.49
C GLN A 27 -43.73 -1.45 21.50
N PHE A 28 -42.92 -0.40 21.46
CA PHE A 28 -43.19 0.82 22.23
C PHE A 28 -44.21 1.70 21.50
N PRO A 29 -45.14 2.36 22.22
CA PRO A 29 -46.19 3.17 21.62
C PRO A 29 -45.71 4.53 21.09
N SER A 30 -44.59 5.03 21.61
CA SER A 30 -44.02 6.34 21.27
C SER A 30 -42.49 6.25 21.18
N ASN A 31 -41.86 7.31 20.68
CA ASN A 31 -40.40 7.40 20.73
C ASN A 31 -39.96 7.32 22.21
N THR A 32 -38.94 6.50 22.46
CA THR A 32 -38.50 6.19 23.82
C THR A 32 -36.98 6.17 23.86
N VAL A 33 -36.41 6.59 24.98
CA VAL A 33 -35.00 6.38 25.29
C VAL A 33 -34.89 5.05 26.02
N MET A 34 -34.12 4.13 25.46
CA MET A 34 -33.85 2.82 26.03
C MET A 34 -32.48 2.83 26.68
N THR A 35 -32.39 2.39 27.93
CA THR A 35 -31.11 2.23 28.63
C THR A 35 -30.59 0.81 28.43
N LEU A 36 -29.45 0.68 27.79
CA LEU A 36 -28.72 -0.58 27.62
C LEU A 36 -27.74 -0.76 28.77
N TYR A 37 -27.63 -1.97 29.31
CA TYR A 37 -26.69 -2.32 30.36
C TYR A 37 -26.09 -3.71 30.12
N ASN A 38 -25.06 -4.10 30.87
CA ASN A 38 -24.29 -5.33 30.64
C ASN A 38 -23.75 -5.43 29.20
N ILE A 39 -23.17 -4.34 28.70
CA ILE A 39 -22.70 -4.22 27.32
C ILE A 39 -21.46 -5.11 27.09
N CYS A 40 -21.50 -5.91 26.03
CA CYS A 40 -20.43 -6.80 25.56
C CYS A 40 -20.29 -6.71 24.03
N ASP A 41 -19.19 -7.25 23.49
CA ASP A 41 -18.98 -7.44 22.04
C ASP A 41 -19.16 -6.18 21.19
N LEU A 42 -18.61 -5.06 21.64
CA LEU A 42 -18.67 -3.80 20.91
C LEU A 42 -17.77 -3.87 19.66
N GLU A 43 -18.41 -3.92 18.50
CA GLU A 43 -17.78 -4.01 17.19
C GLU A 43 -18.17 -2.80 16.33
N GLN A 44 -17.18 -2.05 15.87
CA GLN A 44 -17.42 -0.97 14.92
C GLN A 44 -17.63 -1.55 13.52
N GLN A 45 -18.78 -1.23 12.91
CA GLN A 45 -19.10 -1.63 11.55
C GLN A 45 -18.86 -0.48 10.56
N SER A 46 -18.83 -0.81 9.26
CA SER A 46 -18.81 0.18 8.19
C SER A 46 -20.06 1.08 8.22
N ASN A 47 -19.90 2.35 7.82
CA ASN A 47 -20.97 3.37 7.74
C ASN A 47 -21.51 3.90 9.09
N ASP A 48 -20.64 4.26 10.04
CA ASP A 48 -21.01 4.89 11.33
C ASP A 48 -22.00 4.06 12.18
N ARG A 49 -21.92 2.74 12.03
CA ARG A 49 -22.71 1.77 12.79
C ARG A 49 -21.86 1.08 13.83
N VAL A 50 -22.47 0.78 14.96
CA VAL A 50 -21.86 0.03 16.05
C VAL A 50 -22.75 -1.16 16.34
N LYS A 51 -22.15 -2.34 16.36
CA LYS A 51 -22.79 -3.57 16.82
C LYS A 51 -22.37 -3.80 18.27
N LEU A 52 -23.29 -4.18 19.13
CA LEU A 52 -23.01 -4.56 20.51
C LEU A 52 -24.05 -5.55 21.02
N THR A 53 -23.72 -6.30 22.05
CA THR A 53 -24.67 -7.14 22.79
C THR A 53 -24.97 -6.46 24.12
N ALA A 54 -26.25 -6.35 24.50
CA ALA A 54 -26.64 -5.74 25.77
C ALA A 54 -27.94 -6.31 26.33
N SER A 55 -28.16 -6.08 27.63
CA SER A 55 -29.45 -6.23 28.30
C SER A 55 -30.23 -4.91 28.29
N PHE A 56 -31.55 -5.01 28.33
CA PHE A 56 -32.50 -3.89 28.40
C PHE A 56 -33.80 -4.34 29.09
N ILE A 57 -34.61 -3.37 29.52
CA ILE A 57 -35.93 -3.63 30.13
C ILE A 57 -37.02 -3.48 29.08
N ASP A 58 -37.92 -4.46 28.99
CA ASP A 58 -39.10 -4.40 28.11
C ASP A 58 -40.25 -3.55 28.69
N ILE A 59 -41.36 -3.45 27.96
CA ILE A 59 -42.53 -2.66 28.37
C ILE A 59 -43.24 -3.21 29.62
N ASP A 60 -43.06 -4.51 29.90
CA ASP A 60 -43.66 -5.21 31.04
C ASP A 60 -42.72 -5.23 32.25
N GLY A 61 -41.52 -4.65 32.12
CA GLY A 61 -40.52 -4.59 33.19
C GLY A 61 -39.62 -5.82 33.27
N ASN A 62 -39.65 -6.73 32.29
CA ASN A 62 -38.76 -7.89 32.27
C ASN A 62 -37.41 -7.54 31.63
N GLU A 63 -36.36 -8.18 32.13
CA GLU A 63 -35.04 -8.12 31.51
C GLU A 63 -35.00 -8.96 30.23
N GLN A 64 -34.60 -8.32 29.14
CA GLN A 64 -34.36 -8.91 27.83
C GLN A 64 -32.90 -8.68 27.43
N SER A 65 -32.37 -9.52 26.56
CA SER A 65 -31.03 -9.35 25.98
C SER A 65 -31.05 -9.56 24.47
N GLY A 66 -30.08 -8.95 23.79
CA GLY A 66 -29.95 -9.08 22.35
C GLY A 66 -28.72 -8.39 21.78
N THR A 67 -28.50 -8.62 20.49
CA THR A 67 -27.53 -7.92 19.68
C THR A 67 -28.19 -6.72 19.04
N PHE A 68 -27.61 -5.55 19.25
CA PHE A 68 -28.07 -4.25 18.77
C PHE A 68 -27.18 -3.77 17.63
N ILE A 69 -27.81 -3.19 16.62
CA ILE A 69 -27.13 -2.34 15.64
C ILE A 69 -27.54 -0.90 15.91
N LEU A 70 -26.58 -0.11 16.36
CA LEU A 70 -26.73 1.30 16.65
C LEU A 70 -26.11 2.14 15.52
N MET A 71 -26.63 3.35 15.32
CA MET A 71 -26.12 4.27 14.30
C MET A 71 -26.08 5.70 14.84
N LYS A 72 -25.00 6.40 14.55
CA LYS A 72 -24.88 7.83 14.89
C LYS A 72 -25.81 8.66 13.99
N LYS A 73 -26.56 9.57 14.60
CA LYS A 73 -27.40 10.56 13.89
C LYS A 73 -27.04 11.96 14.40
N SER A 74 -27.79 12.98 13.98
CA SER A 74 -27.68 14.36 14.49
C SER A 74 -28.07 14.51 15.98
N SER A 75 -28.66 13.49 16.59
CA SER A 75 -28.97 13.42 18.03
C SER A 75 -27.69 13.15 18.83
N PRO A 76 -27.58 13.64 20.09
CA PRO A 76 -26.49 13.24 20.99
C PRO A 76 -26.52 11.75 21.35
N LEU A 77 -27.68 11.10 21.25
CA LEU A 77 -27.85 9.67 21.52
C LEU A 77 -27.74 8.83 20.23
N LEU A 78 -27.23 7.60 20.38
CA LEU A 78 -27.19 6.64 19.28
C LEU A 78 -28.59 6.12 19.00
N LYS A 79 -28.95 5.97 17.73
CA LYS A 79 -30.23 5.42 17.31
C LYS A 79 -30.17 3.91 17.18
N VAL A 80 -31.18 3.21 17.67
CA VAL A 80 -31.36 1.77 17.41
C VAL A 80 -31.89 1.55 15.99
N VAL A 81 -31.12 0.81 15.17
CA VAL A 81 -31.51 0.45 13.81
C VAL A 81 -32.27 -0.87 13.79
N THR A 82 -31.77 -1.87 14.51
CA THR A 82 -32.38 -3.20 14.66
C THR A 82 -31.83 -3.91 15.88
N ILE A 83 -32.57 -4.91 16.36
CA ILE A 83 -32.26 -5.75 17.52
C ILE A 83 -32.60 -7.19 17.13
N TRP A 84 -31.80 -8.16 17.54
CA TRP A 84 -32.12 -9.59 17.41
C TRP A 84 -31.55 -10.42 18.57
N LEU A 85 -32.13 -11.60 18.80
CA LEU A 85 -31.81 -12.45 19.94
C LEU A 85 -30.41 -13.09 19.86
N ASN A 86 -29.97 -13.51 18.67
CA ASN A 86 -28.68 -14.16 18.46
C ASN A 86 -28.06 -13.75 17.13
N ASP A 87 -26.72 -13.62 17.08
CA ASP A 87 -25.98 -13.29 15.86
C ASP A 87 -25.89 -14.50 14.90
N LYS A 88 -26.99 -14.77 14.19
CA LYS A 88 -27.03 -15.76 13.10
C LYS A 88 -26.97 -15.04 11.76
N LYS A 89 -26.23 -15.63 10.81
CA LYS A 89 -26.06 -15.11 9.44
C LYS A 89 -27.39 -14.80 8.72
N ASP A 90 -28.46 -15.49 9.09
CA ASP A 90 -29.78 -15.37 8.47
C ASP A 90 -30.65 -14.22 9.04
N GLU A 91 -30.28 -13.64 10.20
CA GLU A 91 -31.05 -12.54 10.84
C GLU A 91 -31.08 -11.27 10.01
N PHE A 92 -29.99 -10.99 9.28
CA PHE A 92 -29.94 -9.85 8.37
C PHE A 92 -31.01 -9.97 7.28
N TYR A 93 -31.08 -11.14 6.64
CA TYR A 93 -32.02 -11.39 5.55
C TYR A 93 -33.47 -11.43 6.05
N LEU A 94 -33.69 -12.02 7.23
CA LEU A 94 -34.99 -12.04 7.89
C LEU A 94 -35.49 -10.62 8.22
N SER A 95 -34.60 -9.77 8.74
CA SER A 95 -34.89 -8.36 9.03
C SER A 95 -35.32 -7.58 7.79
N GLU A 96 -34.59 -7.73 6.68
CA GLU A 96 -34.93 -7.05 5.43
C GLU A 96 -36.23 -7.56 4.82
N LEU A 97 -36.49 -8.88 4.87
CA LEU A 97 -37.75 -9.46 4.40
C LEU A 97 -38.95 -8.88 5.17
N MET A 98 -38.94 -8.91 6.50
CA MET A 98 -40.03 -8.39 7.33
C MET A 98 -40.29 -6.91 7.07
N LYS A 99 -39.21 -6.11 7.06
CA LYS A 99 -39.26 -4.67 6.79
C LYS A 99 -39.90 -4.37 5.43
N ASN A 100 -39.54 -5.11 4.39
CA ASN A 100 -40.10 -4.93 3.06
C ASN A 100 -41.58 -5.35 3.00
N LEU A 101 -41.92 -6.52 3.56
CA LEU A 101 -43.30 -7.00 3.64
C LEU A 101 -44.21 -6.02 4.38
N ARG A 102 -43.73 -5.41 5.48
CA ARG A 102 -44.49 -4.39 6.21
C ARG A 102 -44.65 -3.09 5.41
N LYS A 103 -43.57 -2.59 4.80
CA LYS A 103 -43.62 -1.39 3.95
C LYS A 103 -44.58 -1.56 2.77
N ASP A 104 -44.63 -2.76 2.20
CA ASP A 104 -45.56 -3.14 1.14
C ASP A 104 -46.98 -3.48 1.65
N LYS A 105 -47.23 -3.28 2.96
CA LYS A 105 -48.51 -3.51 3.64
C LYS A 105 -49.01 -4.96 3.51
N LYS A 106 -48.10 -5.92 3.32
CA LYS A 106 -48.41 -7.36 3.24
C LYS A 106 -48.56 -8.00 4.62
N ILE A 107 -47.88 -7.44 5.62
CA ILE A 107 -47.97 -7.83 7.03
C ILE A 107 -48.12 -6.57 7.90
N ARG A 108 -48.78 -6.72 9.05
CA ARG A 108 -48.88 -5.67 10.08
C ARG A 108 -47.98 -6.02 11.26
N VAL A 109 -47.76 -5.04 12.14
CA VAL A 109 -46.97 -5.28 13.37
C VAL A 109 -47.61 -6.35 14.25
N SER A 110 -48.94 -6.37 14.36
CA SER A 110 -49.66 -7.42 15.08
C SER A 110 -49.36 -8.81 14.52
N ASP A 111 -49.18 -8.93 13.20
CA ASP A 111 -48.85 -10.21 12.59
C ASP A 111 -47.46 -10.70 12.99
N LEU A 112 -46.50 -9.79 13.21
CA LEU A 112 -45.18 -10.13 13.71
C LEU A 112 -45.21 -10.54 15.18
N ILE A 113 -46.03 -9.88 16.01
CA ILE A 113 -46.25 -10.25 17.41
C ILE A 113 -46.85 -11.66 17.49
N ASP A 114 -47.84 -11.99 16.65
CA ASP A 114 -48.44 -13.32 16.62
C ASP A 114 -47.44 -14.42 16.22
N LEU A 115 -46.42 -14.07 15.41
CA LEU A 115 -45.39 -14.99 14.96
C LEU A 115 -44.22 -15.13 15.94
N HIS A 116 -44.11 -14.23 16.92
CA HIS A 116 -43.04 -14.23 17.91
C HIS A 116 -42.85 -15.58 18.64
N PRO A 117 -43.91 -16.28 19.10
CA PRO A 117 -43.75 -17.58 19.76
C PRO A 117 -43.06 -18.64 18.88
N ARG A 118 -43.32 -18.62 17.56
CA ARG A 118 -42.70 -19.55 16.59
C ARG A 118 -41.27 -19.13 16.24
N TYR A 119 -40.95 -17.84 16.28
CA TYR A 119 -39.55 -17.41 16.23
C TYR A 119 -38.78 -17.88 17.46
N ARG A 120 -39.36 -17.73 18.66
CA ARG A 120 -38.76 -18.12 19.94
C ARG A 120 -38.50 -19.63 20.04
N SER A 121 -39.37 -20.46 19.46
CA SER A 121 -39.18 -21.92 19.40
C SER A 121 -38.08 -22.35 18.43
N GLY A 122 -37.56 -21.43 17.60
CA GLY A 122 -36.56 -21.70 16.57
C GLY A 122 -37.15 -22.09 15.21
N GLU A 123 -38.48 -22.13 15.08
CA GLU A 123 -39.17 -22.51 13.85
C GLU A 123 -38.99 -21.46 12.74
N LEU A 124 -39.06 -20.17 13.08
CA LEU A 124 -39.02 -19.05 12.11
C LEU A 124 -37.68 -18.32 12.05
N VAL A 125 -36.56 -19.04 12.19
CA VAL A 125 -35.21 -18.44 12.17
C VAL A 125 -34.62 -18.30 10.75
N THR A 126 -35.35 -18.73 9.73
CA THR A 126 -34.93 -18.64 8.31
C THR A 126 -35.98 -17.92 7.48
N MET A 127 -35.55 -17.35 6.34
CA MET A 127 -36.48 -16.72 5.39
C MET A 127 -37.55 -17.69 4.86
N SER A 128 -37.18 -18.93 4.54
CA SER A 128 -38.13 -19.94 4.03
C SER A 128 -39.22 -20.20 5.04
N ALA A 129 -38.84 -20.47 6.30
CA ALA A 129 -39.81 -20.79 7.34
C ALA A 129 -40.77 -19.63 7.63
N LEU A 130 -40.28 -18.39 7.62
CA LEU A 130 -41.16 -17.21 7.74
C LEU A 130 -42.11 -17.08 6.55
N PHE A 131 -41.62 -17.34 5.34
CA PHE A 131 -42.44 -17.30 4.13
C PHE A 131 -43.56 -18.35 4.17
N ASP A 132 -43.21 -19.59 4.52
CA ASP A 132 -44.16 -20.70 4.67
C ASP A 132 -45.21 -20.40 5.75
N ALA A 133 -44.77 -19.86 6.89
CA ALA A 133 -45.67 -19.44 7.97
C ALA A 133 -46.65 -18.34 7.55
N LEU A 134 -46.20 -17.37 6.76
CA LEU A 134 -47.04 -16.29 6.25
C LEU A 134 -48.03 -16.77 5.20
N ILE A 135 -47.67 -17.78 4.40
CA ILE A 135 -48.58 -18.45 3.47
C ILE A 135 -49.66 -19.21 4.26
N MET A 136 -49.27 -20.00 5.26
CA MET A 136 -50.19 -20.79 6.07
C MET A 136 -51.16 -19.92 6.90
N LYS A 137 -50.72 -18.78 7.43
CA LYS A 137 -51.57 -17.85 8.21
C LYS A 137 -52.68 -17.22 7.36
N LYS A 138 -52.51 -17.12 6.05
CA LYS A 138 -53.43 -16.39 5.17
C LYS A 138 -54.64 -17.20 4.68
N GLU A 139 -54.86 -18.41 5.21
CA GLU A 139 -55.89 -19.36 4.75
C GLU A 139 -56.00 -19.41 3.23
N VAL A 140 -54.87 -19.55 2.54
CA VAL A 140 -54.89 -19.78 1.10
C VAL A 140 -55.31 -21.22 0.88
N ASN A 141 -56.55 -21.43 0.40
CA ASN A 141 -56.93 -22.66 -0.26
C ASN A 141 -55.98 -22.88 -1.43
N LEU A 142 -54.96 -23.70 -1.20
CA LEU A 142 -53.94 -24.10 -2.17
C LEU A 142 -54.64 -24.69 -3.39
N THR A 143 -54.83 -23.87 -4.42
CA THR A 143 -55.27 -24.32 -5.74
C THR A 143 -54.10 -24.16 -6.69
N GLU A 144 -54.01 -25.03 -7.71
CA GLU A 144 -52.88 -25.28 -8.62
C GLU A 144 -52.21 -24.06 -9.29
N ARG A 145 -52.70 -22.84 -9.09
CA ARG A 145 -52.12 -21.58 -9.58
C ARG A 145 -50.90 -21.10 -8.77
N ASP A 146 -50.70 -21.60 -7.55
CA ASP A 146 -49.65 -21.12 -6.64
C ASP A 146 -48.27 -21.76 -6.86
N SER A 147 -48.19 -23.02 -7.33
CA SER A 147 -46.91 -23.66 -7.68
C SER A 147 -46.17 -22.93 -8.80
N VAL A 148 -46.93 -22.37 -9.76
CA VAL A 148 -46.40 -21.55 -10.86
C VAL A 148 -45.89 -20.19 -10.36
N ILE A 149 -46.48 -19.63 -9.30
CA ILE A 149 -46.03 -18.38 -8.69
C ILE A 149 -44.76 -18.62 -7.89
N GLU A 150 -44.71 -19.71 -7.11
CA GLU A 150 -43.53 -20.15 -6.36
C GLU A 150 -42.35 -20.42 -7.29
N GLU A 151 -42.56 -21.16 -8.37
CA GLU A 151 -41.55 -21.44 -9.39
C GLU A 151 -41.09 -20.16 -10.09
N LYS A 152 -42.00 -19.24 -10.43
CA LYS A 152 -41.63 -17.93 -11.01
C LYS A 152 -40.80 -17.07 -10.05
N ILE A 153 -41.14 -17.07 -8.76
CA ILE A 153 -40.41 -16.32 -7.74
C ILE A 153 -39.01 -16.92 -7.55
N LYS A 154 -38.94 -18.25 -7.41
CA LYS A 154 -37.68 -18.98 -7.26
C LYS A 154 -36.77 -18.78 -8.47
N ASN A 155 -37.29 -18.95 -9.69
CA ASN A 155 -36.54 -18.71 -10.92
C ASN A 155 -36.04 -17.26 -11.01
N LYS A 156 -36.88 -16.27 -10.65
CA LYS A 156 -36.48 -14.86 -10.65
C LYS A 156 -35.33 -14.59 -9.66
N TYR A 157 -35.37 -15.17 -8.47
CA TYR A 157 -34.30 -15.00 -7.48
C TYR A 157 -33.05 -15.81 -7.85
N GLU A 158 -33.19 -17.01 -8.41
CA GLU A 158 -32.07 -17.81 -8.92
C GLU A 158 -31.36 -17.10 -10.07
N ASP A 159 -32.10 -16.46 -10.98
CA ASP A 159 -31.53 -15.65 -12.06
C ASP A 159 -30.80 -14.42 -11.52
N GLN A 160 -31.36 -13.75 -10.51
CA GLN A 160 -30.70 -12.63 -9.84
C GLN A 160 -29.41 -13.07 -9.12
N ILE A 161 -29.44 -14.19 -8.41
CA ILE A 161 -28.25 -14.76 -7.73
C ILE A 161 -27.19 -15.14 -8.76
N ARG A 162 -27.59 -15.77 -9.87
CA ARG A 162 -26.67 -16.15 -10.95
C ARG A 162 -26.05 -14.92 -11.61
N SER A 163 -26.84 -13.88 -11.86
CA SER A 163 -26.37 -12.60 -12.40
C SER A 163 -25.38 -11.93 -11.43
N LEU A 164 -25.72 -11.82 -10.15
CA LEU A 164 -24.85 -11.28 -9.11
C LEU A 164 -23.56 -12.10 -8.94
N HIS A 165 -23.64 -13.41 -9.04
CA HIS A 165 -22.47 -14.28 -8.96
C HIS A 165 -21.55 -14.08 -10.15
N SER A 166 -22.11 -13.97 -11.36
CA SER A 166 -21.34 -13.67 -12.57
C SER A 166 -20.65 -12.31 -12.49
N GLU A 167 -21.32 -11.30 -11.94
CA GLU A 167 -20.75 -9.96 -11.78
C GLU A 167 -19.64 -9.94 -10.73
N ASN A 168 -19.84 -10.62 -9.59
CA ASN A 168 -18.78 -10.79 -8.60
C ASN A 168 -17.55 -11.48 -9.20
N LEU A 169 -17.74 -12.52 -10.01
CA LEU A 169 -16.65 -13.21 -10.69
C LEU A 169 -15.89 -12.27 -11.65
N ARG A 170 -16.61 -11.42 -12.39
CA ARG A 170 -16.00 -10.40 -13.26
C ARG A 170 -15.18 -9.40 -12.46
N VAL A 171 -15.74 -8.87 -11.37
CA VAL A 171 -15.04 -7.93 -10.49
C VAL A 171 -13.78 -8.57 -9.90
N THR A 172 -13.85 -9.82 -9.45
CA THR A 172 -12.67 -10.53 -8.92
C THR A 172 -11.59 -10.73 -9.98
N ASN A 173 -11.96 -11.05 -11.23
CA ASN A 173 -11.01 -11.21 -12.33
C ASN A 173 -10.33 -9.88 -12.68
N ILE A 174 -11.10 -8.78 -12.72
CA ILE A 174 -10.56 -7.44 -12.96
C ILE A 174 -9.57 -7.07 -11.84
N ALA A 175 -9.92 -7.33 -10.58
CA ALA A 175 -9.03 -7.08 -9.45
C ALA A 175 -7.72 -7.88 -9.54
N GLN A 176 -7.77 -9.15 -9.92
CA GLN A 176 -6.57 -9.98 -10.11
C GLN A 176 -5.67 -9.45 -11.24
N ILE A 177 -6.25 -9.03 -12.37
CA ILE A 177 -5.50 -8.43 -13.47
C ILE A 177 -4.84 -7.12 -13.00
N ALA A 178 -5.55 -6.29 -12.25
CA ALA A 178 -5.01 -5.06 -11.70
C ALA A 178 -3.83 -5.33 -10.74
N ILE A 179 -3.95 -6.28 -9.82
CA ILE A 179 -2.88 -6.68 -8.90
C ILE A 179 -1.65 -7.16 -9.66
N LYS A 180 -1.83 -7.99 -10.69
CA LYS A 180 -0.71 -8.45 -11.53
C LYS A 180 0.00 -7.27 -12.20
N GLY A 181 -0.76 -6.35 -12.79
CA GLY A 181 -0.21 -5.14 -13.42
C GLY A 181 0.46 -4.16 -12.45
N LEU A 182 0.08 -4.16 -11.17
CA LEU A 182 0.76 -3.39 -10.12
C LEU A 182 2.10 -4.04 -9.75
N ASN A 183 2.13 -5.36 -9.53
CA ASN A 183 3.36 -6.08 -9.22
C ASN A 183 4.42 -5.96 -10.33
N GLU A 184 4.00 -6.01 -11.59
CA GLU A 184 4.90 -5.80 -12.74
C GLU A 184 5.50 -4.38 -12.72
N ARG A 185 4.69 -3.36 -12.41
CA ARG A 185 5.19 -1.98 -12.27
C ARG A 185 6.14 -1.81 -11.09
N ASP A 186 5.85 -2.42 -9.94
CA ASP A 186 6.72 -2.35 -8.75
C ASP A 186 8.11 -2.93 -9.04
N ASN A 187 8.18 -4.02 -9.81
CA ASN A 187 9.46 -4.59 -10.24
C ASN A 187 10.23 -3.65 -11.17
N ILE A 188 9.54 -3.00 -12.12
CA ILE A 188 10.16 -2.01 -13.01
C ILE A 188 10.69 -0.82 -12.21
N ILE A 189 9.91 -0.31 -11.25
CA ILE A 189 10.32 0.82 -10.40
C ILE A 189 11.58 0.46 -9.61
N LYS A 190 11.62 -0.71 -8.96
CA LYS A 190 12.82 -1.17 -8.23
C LYS A 190 14.05 -1.24 -9.11
N GLN A 191 13.91 -1.74 -10.34
CA GLN A 191 15.03 -1.78 -11.29
C GLN A 191 15.50 -0.37 -11.66
N GLN A 192 14.57 0.54 -11.96
CA GLN A 192 14.90 1.93 -12.28
C GLN A 192 15.60 2.65 -11.12
N GLU A 193 15.16 2.42 -9.87
CA GLU A 193 15.81 2.97 -8.69
C GLU A 193 17.27 2.52 -8.56
N THR A 194 17.55 1.25 -8.83
CA THR A 194 18.94 0.74 -8.82
C THR A 194 19.79 1.40 -9.90
N GLU A 195 19.25 1.55 -11.12
CA GLU A 195 19.96 2.19 -12.22
C GLU A 195 20.22 3.68 -11.98
N ILE A 196 19.25 4.39 -11.38
CA ILE A 196 19.41 5.80 -11.00
C ILE A 196 20.53 5.93 -9.98
N LYS A 197 20.54 5.09 -8.95
CA LYS A 197 21.57 5.11 -7.91
C LYS A 197 22.97 4.87 -8.48
N ASP A 198 23.12 3.94 -9.41
CA ASP A 198 24.39 3.67 -10.08
C ASP A 198 24.85 4.85 -10.94
N LYS A 199 23.92 5.49 -11.67
CA LYS A 199 24.19 6.70 -12.44
C LYS A 199 24.58 7.88 -11.56
N GLU A 200 23.91 8.07 -10.42
CA GLU A 200 24.24 9.11 -9.44
C GLU A 200 25.65 8.92 -8.87
N ASN A 201 26.01 7.68 -8.50
CA ASN A 201 27.36 7.36 -8.04
C ASN A 201 28.42 7.70 -9.11
N LYS A 202 28.15 7.34 -10.36
CA LYS A 202 29.04 7.65 -11.50
C LYS A 202 29.15 9.15 -11.75
N TYR A 203 28.02 9.87 -11.70
CA TYR A 203 27.99 11.32 -11.87
C TYR A 203 28.80 12.03 -10.78
N ASN A 204 28.63 11.63 -9.52
CA ASN A 204 29.38 12.20 -8.40
C ASN A 204 30.90 11.97 -8.53
N LEU A 205 31.31 10.78 -9.01
CA LEU A 205 32.72 10.50 -9.30
C LEU A 205 33.27 11.42 -10.39
N LEU A 206 32.52 11.60 -11.48
CA LEU A 206 32.92 12.45 -12.60
C LEU A 206 32.99 13.92 -12.20
N VAL A 207 32.05 14.42 -11.39
CA VAL A 207 32.07 15.78 -10.84
C VAL A 207 33.32 16.00 -9.99
N THR A 208 33.65 15.04 -9.13
CA THR A 208 34.86 15.10 -8.29
C THR A 208 36.12 15.17 -9.14
N GLU A 209 36.23 14.32 -10.16
CA GLU A 209 37.39 14.30 -11.08
C GLU A 209 37.50 15.61 -11.89
N PHE A 210 36.37 16.16 -12.34
CA PHE A 210 36.32 17.44 -13.05
C PHE A 210 36.78 18.60 -12.15
N GLU A 211 36.38 18.62 -10.88
CA GLU A 211 36.84 19.62 -9.93
C GLU A 211 38.35 19.51 -9.64
N GLU A 212 38.87 18.30 -9.51
CA GLU A 212 40.31 18.06 -9.35
C GLU A 212 41.08 18.59 -10.56
N TYR A 213 40.62 18.27 -11.77
CA TYR A 213 41.21 18.76 -13.02
C TYR A 213 41.17 20.29 -13.09
N LYS A 214 40.05 20.92 -12.73
CA LYS A 214 39.91 22.38 -12.68
C LYS A 214 40.89 23.01 -11.69
N LYS A 215 41.04 22.42 -10.49
CA LYS A 215 42.01 22.88 -9.47
C LYS A 215 43.45 22.73 -9.96
N GLU A 216 43.78 21.63 -10.65
CA GLU A 216 45.10 21.42 -11.24
C GLU A 216 45.41 22.47 -12.31
N ASN A 217 44.48 22.72 -13.24
CA ASN A 217 44.62 23.76 -14.26
C ASN A 217 44.75 25.17 -13.66
N GLN A 218 44.03 25.47 -12.59
CA GLN A 218 44.17 26.75 -11.87
C GLN A 218 45.52 26.88 -11.16
N ARG A 219 46.08 25.78 -10.61
CA ARG A 219 47.42 25.78 -10.00
C ARG A 219 48.51 26.00 -11.05
N ALA A 220 48.44 25.30 -12.18
CA ALA A 220 49.32 25.56 -13.33
C ALA A 220 49.20 27.02 -13.79
N GLY A 221 47.98 27.57 -13.81
CA GLY A 221 47.71 28.96 -14.21
C GLY A 221 48.03 30.05 -13.18
N ARG A 222 48.33 29.74 -11.92
CA ARG A 222 48.85 30.74 -10.96
C ARG A 222 50.33 31.05 -11.23
N ASP A 223 51.04 30.11 -11.83
CA ASP A 223 52.38 30.27 -12.44
C ASP A 223 52.27 30.62 -13.93
N ARG A 224 51.42 31.60 -14.28
CA ARG A 224 51.09 31.98 -15.67
C ARG A 224 52.28 32.44 -16.53
N THR A 225 53.46 32.59 -15.93
CA THR A 225 54.71 32.91 -16.63
C THR A 225 55.60 31.68 -16.86
N ILE A 226 55.31 30.52 -16.25
CA ILE A 226 56.27 29.42 -16.11
C ILE A 226 55.76 28.06 -16.63
N SER A 227 54.50 27.63 -16.44
CA SER A 227 54.07 26.27 -16.90
C SER A 227 52.62 26.12 -17.39
N VAL A 228 52.36 25.11 -18.25
CA VAL A 228 51.06 24.71 -18.83
C VAL A 228 50.86 23.19 -18.64
N ALA A 229 49.63 22.78 -18.34
CA ALA A 229 49.27 21.37 -18.24
C ALA A 229 49.10 20.73 -19.65
N THR A 230 49.96 19.78 -20.00
CA THR A 230 49.88 18.98 -21.22
C THR A 230 49.24 17.63 -20.92
N LEU A 231 48.25 17.23 -21.72
CA LEU A 231 47.58 15.93 -21.62
C LEU A 231 48.23 14.91 -22.57
N SER A 232 48.48 13.69 -22.10
CA SER A 232 49.03 12.62 -22.95
C SER A 232 47.97 12.01 -23.86
N GLU A 233 48.46 11.30 -24.89
CA GLU A 233 47.66 10.32 -25.62
C GLU A 233 47.12 9.23 -24.68
N GLU A 234 46.07 8.56 -25.15
CA GLU A 234 45.42 7.45 -24.47
C GLU A 234 46.28 6.19 -24.58
N THR A 235 46.54 5.51 -23.47
CA THR A 235 47.26 4.23 -23.48
C THR A 235 46.83 3.38 -22.28
N THR A 236 46.92 2.06 -22.40
CA THR A 236 46.66 1.14 -21.29
C THR A 236 47.79 1.16 -20.28
N LEU A 237 47.45 1.37 -19.00
CA LEU A 237 48.40 1.24 -17.89
C LEU A 237 48.60 -0.24 -17.56
N GLN A 238 49.84 -0.74 -17.59
CA GLN A 238 50.14 -2.15 -17.29
C GLN A 238 50.64 -2.37 -15.86
N ALA A 239 51.40 -1.43 -15.32
CA ALA A 239 51.93 -1.55 -13.97
C ALA A 239 52.17 -0.19 -13.33
N VAL A 240 52.14 -0.19 -12.00
CA VAL A 240 52.53 0.95 -11.16
C VAL A 240 53.58 0.47 -10.18
N ASN A 241 54.78 1.04 -10.25
CA ASN A 241 55.88 0.69 -9.35
C ASN A 241 56.12 1.87 -8.39
N ARG A 242 56.10 1.57 -7.09
CA ARG A 242 56.40 2.56 -6.04
C ARG A 242 57.90 2.65 -5.79
N ASN A 243 58.34 3.81 -5.31
CA ASN A 243 59.69 4.04 -4.80
C ASN A 243 60.83 3.71 -5.78
N ILE A 244 60.58 3.88 -7.09
CA ILE A 244 61.62 3.72 -8.10
C ILE A 244 62.54 4.93 -8.05
N ILE A 245 63.84 4.69 -7.94
CA ILE A 245 64.84 5.76 -7.99
C ILE A 245 65.00 6.19 -9.44
N HIS A 246 64.53 7.40 -9.76
CA HIS A 246 64.69 8.02 -11.07
C HIS A 246 65.37 9.38 -10.89
N ARG A 247 66.56 9.54 -11.50
CA ARG A 247 67.39 10.76 -11.41
C ARG A 247 67.61 11.24 -9.97
N GLY A 248 67.94 10.28 -9.09
CA GLY A 248 68.26 10.55 -7.68
C GLY A 248 67.07 10.85 -6.77
N SER A 249 65.84 10.75 -7.27
CA SER A 249 64.61 10.93 -6.46
C SER A 249 63.77 9.65 -6.44
N SER A 250 63.12 9.38 -5.31
CA SER A 250 62.10 8.33 -5.20
C SER A 250 60.83 8.76 -5.93
N CYS A 251 60.40 7.95 -6.89
CA CYS A 251 59.32 8.24 -7.81
C CYS A 251 58.31 7.09 -7.88
N THR A 252 57.09 7.44 -8.24
CA THR A 252 56.11 6.49 -8.78
C THR A 252 56.37 6.34 -10.27
N GLU A 253 56.51 5.10 -10.73
CA GLU A 253 56.66 4.76 -12.15
C GLU A 253 55.35 4.17 -12.68
N LEU A 254 54.90 4.67 -13.83
CA LEU A 254 53.83 4.11 -14.64
C LEU A 254 54.44 3.39 -15.85
N VAL A 255 54.04 2.15 -16.07
CA VAL A 255 54.44 1.35 -17.25
C VAL A 255 53.23 1.19 -18.16
N PHE A 256 53.36 1.64 -19.41
CA PHE A 256 52.29 1.60 -20.40
C PHE A 256 52.46 0.46 -21.40
N SER A 257 51.35 0.03 -22.02
CA SER A 257 51.35 -1.07 -23.00
C SER A 257 52.17 -0.83 -24.26
N ASN A 258 52.40 0.43 -24.62
CA ASN A 258 53.29 0.82 -25.72
C ASN A 258 54.79 0.83 -25.32
N GLY A 259 55.13 0.33 -24.13
CA GLY A 259 56.49 0.29 -23.59
C GLY A 259 56.99 1.62 -23.03
N LYS A 260 56.24 2.72 -23.18
CA LYS A 260 56.60 4.01 -22.58
C LYS A 260 56.49 3.92 -21.05
N ARG A 261 57.32 4.69 -20.37
CA ARG A 261 57.34 4.80 -18.91
C ARG A 261 57.19 6.26 -18.50
N LYS A 262 56.48 6.50 -17.40
CA LYS A 262 56.39 7.83 -16.81
C LYS A 262 56.71 7.84 -15.33
N TYR A 263 57.28 8.94 -14.84
CA TYR A 263 57.79 9.09 -13.48
C TYR A 263 57.20 10.34 -12.81
N MET A 264 56.85 10.22 -11.53
CA MET A 264 56.44 11.34 -10.70
C MET A 264 57.13 11.26 -9.35
N LYS A 265 57.83 12.33 -8.96
CA LYS A 265 58.54 12.40 -7.67
C LYS A 265 57.54 12.43 -6.51
N ILE A 266 57.63 11.44 -5.63
CA ILE A 266 56.69 11.24 -4.53
C ILE A 266 56.74 12.41 -3.55
N SER A 267 57.93 12.73 -3.03
CA SER A 267 58.08 13.72 -1.95
C SER A 267 57.63 15.14 -2.31
N THR A 268 57.65 15.50 -3.58
CA THR A 268 57.27 16.84 -4.05
C THR A 268 55.83 16.90 -4.54
N PHE A 269 55.38 15.88 -5.28
CA PHE A 269 54.12 15.97 -6.04
C PHE A 269 53.01 15.03 -5.54
N ASP A 270 53.35 14.02 -4.73
CA ASP A 270 52.40 13.06 -4.19
C ASP A 270 52.79 12.59 -2.76
N PRO A 271 53.00 13.51 -1.80
CA PRO A 271 53.53 13.16 -0.48
C PRO A 271 52.60 12.24 0.34
N ASN A 272 51.31 12.24 0.03
CA ASN A 272 50.30 11.38 0.65
C ASN A 272 49.97 10.12 -0.18
N LEU A 273 50.68 9.89 -1.30
CA LEU A 273 50.47 8.76 -2.21
C LEU A 273 49.06 8.68 -2.81
N SER A 274 48.32 9.79 -2.85
CA SER A 274 46.95 9.84 -3.39
C SER A 274 46.91 9.55 -4.89
N ILE A 275 47.84 10.12 -5.66
CA ILE A 275 47.93 9.92 -7.11
C ILE A 275 48.47 8.52 -7.41
N THR A 276 49.45 8.05 -6.63
CA THR A 276 50.00 6.70 -6.72
C THR A 276 48.92 5.65 -6.47
N SER A 277 48.14 5.81 -5.40
CA SER A 277 47.03 4.91 -5.09
C SER A 277 45.91 5.00 -6.14
N LYS A 278 45.68 6.17 -6.74
CA LYS A 278 44.78 6.32 -7.90
C LYS A 278 45.30 5.51 -9.09
N ALA A 279 46.58 5.63 -9.42
CA ALA A 279 47.19 4.91 -10.54
C ALA A 279 47.08 3.38 -10.39
N GLU A 280 47.28 2.85 -9.19
CA GLU A 280 47.17 1.41 -8.92
C GLU A 280 45.77 0.86 -9.21
N ARG A 281 44.72 1.64 -8.90
CA ARG A 281 43.33 1.28 -9.22
C ARG A 281 43.02 1.33 -10.73
N LEU A 282 43.90 1.93 -11.53
CA LEU A 282 43.75 2.09 -12.98
C LEU A 282 44.61 1.09 -13.77
N ILE A 283 45.25 0.11 -13.12
CA ILE A 283 45.98 -0.95 -13.82
C ILE A 283 45.01 -1.71 -14.75
N ASN A 284 45.48 -1.99 -15.96
CA ASN A 284 44.75 -2.56 -17.11
C ASN A 284 43.65 -1.67 -17.72
N LYS A 285 43.52 -0.42 -17.28
CA LYS A 285 42.57 0.54 -17.85
C LYS A 285 43.23 1.45 -18.88
N GLN A 286 42.43 1.99 -19.81
CA GLN A 286 42.86 3.11 -20.63
C GLN A 286 42.94 4.37 -19.78
N VAL A 287 44.06 5.07 -19.87
CA VAL A 287 44.31 6.27 -19.08
C VAL A 287 44.93 7.38 -19.93
N ARG A 288 44.77 8.61 -19.46
CA ARG A 288 45.58 9.77 -19.84
C ARG A 288 46.33 10.27 -18.61
N THR A 289 47.46 10.92 -18.84
CA THR A 289 48.26 11.56 -17.80
C THR A 289 48.44 13.02 -18.11
N THR A 290 48.45 13.87 -17.09
CA THR A 290 48.86 15.27 -17.22
C THR A 290 50.34 15.42 -16.91
N CYS A 291 50.96 16.46 -17.44
CA CYS A 291 52.30 16.90 -17.08
C CYS A 291 52.35 18.43 -17.10
N TRP A 292 53.12 19.05 -16.23
CA TRP A 292 53.28 20.51 -16.23
C TRP A 292 54.53 20.85 -17.02
N ASP A 293 54.38 21.19 -18.31
CA ASP A 293 55.48 21.62 -19.18
C ASP A 293 55.70 23.13 -19.05
N PRO A 294 56.93 23.66 -19.19
CA PRO A 294 57.14 25.09 -19.10
C PRO A 294 56.48 25.84 -20.27
N VAL A 295 55.91 27.02 -20.03
CA VAL A 295 55.24 27.83 -21.08
C VAL A 295 56.19 28.09 -22.27
N ASN A 296 57.46 28.40 -21.98
CA ASN A 296 58.47 28.73 -22.99
C ASN A 296 59.16 27.49 -23.60
N GLU A 297 58.91 26.29 -23.06
CA GLU A 297 59.46 25.03 -23.58
C GLU A 297 58.39 23.91 -23.60
N PRO A 298 57.32 24.03 -24.41
CA PRO A 298 56.26 23.03 -24.44
C PRO A 298 56.80 21.63 -24.72
N GLY A 299 56.36 20.66 -23.90
CA GLY A 299 56.78 19.28 -23.99
C GLY A 299 58.09 18.92 -23.28
N LYS A 300 58.78 19.85 -22.62
CA LYS A 300 60.08 19.59 -21.98
C LYS A 300 60.02 18.45 -20.96
N TRP A 301 59.06 18.48 -20.04
CA TRP A 301 58.93 17.52 -18.95
C TRP A 301 58.16 16.28 -19.40
N SER A 302 57.12 16.45 -20.22
CA SER A 302 56.34 15.32 -20.75
C SER A 302 57.16 14.42 -21.68
N ARG A 303 58.04 14.97 -22.53
CA ARG A 303 58.98 14.18 -23.35
C ARG A 303 60.05 13.48 -22.54
N GLN A 304 60.42 14.02 -21.38
CA GLN A 304 61.32 13.37 -20.43
C GLN A 304 60.64 12.27 -19.61
N GLY A 305 59.35 12.01 -19.86
CA GLY A 305 58.58 10.99 -19.17
C GLY A 305 58.05 11.42 -17.82
N TYR A 306 57.97 12.71 -17.49
CA TYR A 306 57.32 13.13 -16.25
C TYR A 306 55.79 13.15 -16.38
N PHE A 307 55.10 12.90 -15.27
CA PHE A 307 53.66 13.13 -15.14
C PHE A 307 53.31 13.78 -13.80
N ARG A 308 52.09 14.31 -13.72
CA ARG A 308 51.54 14.98 -12.54
C ARG A 308 50.26 14.33 -12.03
N GLY A 309 49.37 13.96 -12.95
CA GLY A 309 48.10 13.32 -12.66
C GLY A 309 47.83 12.18 -13.63
N ILE A 310 46.87 11.33 -13.28
CA ILE A 310 46.39 10.20 -14.08
C ILE A 310 44.88 10.14 -14.01
N TYR A 311 44.25 9.90 -15.15
CA TYR A 311 42.80 9.94 -15.33
C TYR A 311 42.38 8.75 -16.19
N GLU A 312 41.31 8.08 -15.79
CA GLU A 312 40.71 7.01 -16.59
C GLU A 312 40.09 7.63 -17.85
N VAL A 313 40.30 6.99 -18.99
CA VAL A 313 39.50 7.28 -20.18
C VAL A 313 38.39 6.26 -20.17
N GLU A 314 37.17 6.70 -19.85
CA GLU A 314 36.02 5.86 -20.10
C GLU A 314 35.92 5.64 -21.61
N THR A 315 36.19 4.41 -22.03
CA THR A 315 35.75 3.97 -23.35
C THR A 315 34.24 4.04 -23.29
N ASN A 316 33.64 5.03 -23.94
CA ASN A 316 32.24 4.96 -24.34
C ASN A 316 32.12 3.75 -25.27
N ARG A 317 31.96 2.55 -24.69
CA ARG A 317 31.24 1.46 -25.34
C ARG A 317 29.78 1.85 -25.30
N GLY A 318 29.48 2.93 -26.01
CA GLY A 318 28.16 3.51 -26.13
C GLY A 318 27.48 2.93 -27.36
N LEU A 319 26.30 2.38 -27.08
CA LEU A 319 25.20 2.00 -27.96
C LEU A 319 25.26 0.58 -28.51
#